data_AF-A0A7Y8HRE8-F1
#
_entry.id   AF-A0A7Y8HRE8-F1
#
_cell.length_a   1.000
_cell.length_b   1.000
_cell.length_c   1.000
_cell.angle_alpha   90.00
_cell.angle_beta   90.00
_cell.angle_gamma   90.00
#
_symmetry.space_group_name_H-M   'P 1'
#
loop_
_entity.id
_entity.type
_entity.pdbx_description
1 polymer ?
#
loop_
_entity_poly.entity_id
_entity_poly.type
_entity_poly.pdbx_seq_one_letter_code
_entity_poly.pdbx_strand_id
1 'polypeptide(L)'
;MNIVVTGVSTMTLCAGLTIGLSMAAPAPSAPEVHPATTVPGATVAIGGKGFGTFRSVQVNRVTVGGIPALIQRWESDLIEVKVPFHARSGPVEVMVGKKRMAAGTLTVVQPTITAVTPEEIEPGHIVQITGLHFGATAGPRDPNTMFGVNDVKIGDVVVRPRRWKDDIIEVEVPTNAASGDVVVRLASSDPLPDGSCCAPVQHTVSNAVPLKVIPSIRVDPVSGPVGTKVVFFGQGFGAAKGSGDTVTFGGHRAAIAQWSDHTIVVHLPMDAETGPIALTMQGRERTVGTFTVHTPRVTGVTPSSAPIGTLLRISGEHFGFYSESGTTPYAFMDFNTGENRVEIGGVPAVIYRWQDDRIDVWVPFSAKSGPVMIYRGAPKPNSDGSCCAAKEVLKTEAGFFTLVTPKIDSYSPQSGGLDELVTIKGSGFGSFLKTAEHADLRLNQGAYKRREDIELGENVSRTEVLFSNIAAQVMSWADTEIVVRVPHRHLYGLGKRNEFFNELATGSLVVRRGSWDVQPDGTCCTPKKWLTLEAGTFTIEAKGMPDSSYFDKNRPDADTSQ
;
A
#
# COMPACT_ATOMS: atom_id res chain seq x y z
N MET A 1 6.48 38.46 -29.41
CA MET A 1 6.14 39.23 -30.63
C MET A 1 5.20 40.35 -30.19
N ASN A 2 5.77 41.47 -29.75
CA ASN A 2 5.02 42.63 -29.27
C ASN A 2 4.70 43.52 -30.47
N ILE A 3 3.43 43.68 -30.80
CA ILE A 3 2.98 44.62 -31.83
C ILE A 3 2.41 45.84 -31.12
N VAL A 4 3.22 46.88 -31.10
CA VAL A 4 2.84 48.27 -30.77
C VAL A 4 2.24 48.86 -32.04
N VAL A 5 0.99 49.30 -31.98
CA VAL A 5 0.36 50.09 -33.05
C VAL A 5 0.33 51.55 -32.61
N THR A 6 1.28 52.33 -33.11
CA THR A 6 1.31 53.79 -33.03
C THR A 6 0.56 54.36 -34.23
N GLY A 7 -0.64 54.89 -33.99
CA GLY A 7 -1.40 55.65 -34.98
C GLY A 7 -1.14 57.15 -34.82
N VAL A 8 -0.30 57.72 -35.68
CA VAL A 8 -0.15 59.16 -35.89
C VAL A 8 -1.31 59.64 -36.77
N SER A 9 -2.00 60.70 -36.39
CA SER A 9 -2.96 61.39 -37.28
C SER A 9 -2.79 62.90 -37.19
N THR A 10 -2.77 63.47 -38.39
CA THR A 10 -2.41 64.81 -38.81
C THR A 10 -3.33 65.91 -38.28
N MET A 11 -2.75 66.98 -37.75
CA MET A 11 -3.45 68.25 -37.47
C MET A 11 -3.80 68.93 -38.80
N THR A 12 -5.11 69.11 -39.04
CA THR A 12 -5.61 70.05 -40.05
C THR A 12 -6.19 71.24 -39.31
N LEU A 13 -5.62 72.42 -39.58
CA LEU A 13 -6.01 73.70 -39.04
C LEU A 13 -7.30 74.16 -39.75
N CYS A 14 -8.41 74.34 -39.02
CA CYS A 14 -9.59 75.03 -39.53
C CYS A 14 -10.06 76.04 -38.49
N ALA A 15 -9.95 77.32 -38.85
CA ALA A 15 -10.39 78.45 -38.06
C ALA A 15 -11.87 78.76 -38.36
N GLY A 16 -12.60 79.16 -37.32
CA GLY A 16 -13.86 79.90 -37.43
C GLY A 16 -15.10 79.09 -37.07
N LEU A 17 -15.63 79.32 -35.86
CA LEU A 17 -16.82 80.15 -35.62
C LEU A 17 -17.23 79.93 -34.16
N THR A 18 -17.13 80.98 -33.35
CA THR A 18 -17.63 80.99 -31.96
C THR A 18 -19.15 80.97 -31.97
N ILE A 19 -19.74 79.80 -31.75
CA ILE A 19 -21.13 79.66 -31.32
C ILE A 19 -21.09 79.33 -29.83
N GLY A 20 -21.60 80.24 -29.01
CA GLY A 20 -21.72 80.06 -27.57
C GLY A 20 -22.69 78.92 -27.25
N LEU A 21 -22.16 77.73 -27.02
CA LEU A 21 -22.80 76.72 -26.20
C LEU A 21 -22.49 77.09 -24.74
N SER A 22 -23.52 77.45 -23.98
CA SER A 22 -23.39 77.47 -22.54
C SER A 22 -22.98 76.07 -22.10
N MET A 23 -21.75 75.94 -21.61
CA MET A 23 -21.41 74.80 -20.78
C MET A 23 -22.20 74.98 -19.50
N ALA A 24 -23.39 74.38 -19.45
CA ALA A 24 -23.99 74.03 -18.18
C ALA A 24 -22.92 73.27 -17.40
N ALA A 25 -22.48 73.85 -16.28
CA ALA A 25 -21.63 73.16 -15.33
C ALA A 25 -22.22 71.75 -15.10
N PRO A 26 -21.41 70.67 -15.09
CA PRO A 26 -21.94 69.37 -14.76
C PRO A 26 -22.62 69.50 -13.40
N ALA A 27 -23.92 69.18 -13.35
CA ALA A 27 -24.69 69.19 -12.12
C ALA A 27 -23.89 68.48 -11.02
N PRO A 28 -23.95 68.94 -9.75
CA PRO A 28 -23.30 68.22 -8.66
C PRO A 28 -23.79 66.77 -8.73
N SER A 29 -22.88 65.83 -8.96
CA SER A 29 -23.19 64.41 -9.00
C SER A 29 -23.82 64.07 -7.65
N ALA A 30 -25.14 63.85 -7.68
CA ALA A 30 -25.88 63.45 -6.50
C ALA A 30 -25.19 62.19 -5.92
N PRO A 31 -25.08 62.07 -4.59
CA PRO A 31 -24.53 60.85 -4.02
C PRO A 31 -25.29 59.64 -4.52
N GLU A 32 -24.55 58.59 -4.89
CA GLU A 32 -25.12 57.36 -5.39
C GLU A 32 -24.39 56.16 -4.80
N VAL A 33 -25.18 55.20 -4.33
CA VAL A 33 -24.71 53.97 -3.70
C VAL A 33 -24.48 52.88 -4.75
N HIS A 34 -23.30 52.26 -4.71
CA HIS A 34 -22.89 51.18 -5.61
C HIS A 34 -22.14 50.08 -4.86
N PRO A 35 -22.52 48.79 -5.01
CA PRO A 35 -23.70 48.32 -5.74
C PRO A 35 -25.02 48.63 -5.00
N ALA A 36 -26.12 48.75 -5.74
CA ALA A 36 -27.46 48.99 -5.19
C ALA A 36 -28.12 47.73 -4.58
N THR A 37 -27.55 46.55 -4.79
CA THR A 37 -27.99 45.27 -4.19
C THR A 37 -26.80 44.55 -3.62
N THR A 38 -26.91 44.10 -2.37
CA THR A 38 -25.76 43.55 -1.63
C THR A 38 -26.20 42.72 -0.43
N VAL A 39 -25.25 42.06 0.22
CA VAL A 39 -25.46 41.25 1.42
C VAL A 39 -24.95 41.94 2.69
N PRO A 40 -25.45 41.55 3.88
CA PRO A 40 -24.83 41.95 5.13
C PRO A 40 -23.33 41.66 5.15
N GLY A 41 -22.54 42.61 5.66
CA GLY A 41 -21.09 42.47 5.75
C GLY A 41 -20.33 42.77 4.45
N ALA A 42 -21.01 43.05 3.34
CA ALA A 42 -20.36 43.53 2.12
C ALA A 42 -19.97 45.01 2.25
N THR A 43 -18.94 45.41 1.49
CA THR A 43 -18.54 46.81 1.34
C THR A 43 -19.32 47.44 0.20
N VAL A 44 -19.87 48.62 0.45
CA VAL A 44 -20.61 49.43 -0.51
C VAL A 44 -19.95 50.79 -0.61
N ALA A 45 -19.77 51.27 -1.84
CA ALA A 45 -19.22 52.58 -2.14
C ALA A 45 -20.35 53.59 -2.37
N ILE A 46 -20.19 54.80 -1.85
CA ILE A 46 -21.07 55.94 -2.12
C ILE A 46 -20.21 56.99 -2.81
N GLY A 47 -20.41 57.14 -4.11
CA GLY A 47 -19.73 58.14 -4.93
C GLY A 47 -20.53 59.43 -4.96
N GLY A 48 -19.88 60.58 -4.90
CA GLY A 48 -20.56 61.88 -4.95
C GLY A 48 -19.61 63.05 -4.75
N LYS A 49 -20.14 64.24 -4.46
CA LYS A 49 -19.32 65.40 -4.09
C LYS A 49 -19.87 66.07 -2.85
N GLY A 50 -18.99 66.70 -2.08
CA GLY A 50 -19.38 67.53 -0.94
C GLY A 50 -19.62 66.74 0.34
N PHE A 51 -18.94 65.61 0.50
CA PHE A 51 -18.88 64.83 1.75
C PHE A 51 -17.98 65.50 2.81
N GLY A 52 -17.03 66.32 2.37
CA GLY A 52 -16.08 67.01 3.26
C GLY A 52 -15.13 66.04 3.96
N THR A 53 -14.46 66.53 5.01
CA THR A 53 -13.51 65.73 5.80
C THR A 53 -14.22 64.98 6.92
N PHE A 54 -13.82 63.74 7.17
CA PHE A 54 -14.27 62.98 8.33
C PHE A 54 -13.78 63.63 9.63
N ARG A 55 -14.67 63.79 10.61
CA ARG A 55 -14.35 64.31 11.95
C ARG A 55 -14.58 63.27 13.02
N SER A 56 -15.77 62.68 13.05
CA SER A 56 -16.13 61.61 13.98
C SER A 56 -17.41 60.92 13.52
N VAL A 57 -17.68 59.71 14.03
CA VAL A 57 -18.92 58.96 13.79
C VAL A 57 -20.19 59.66 14.31
N GLN A 58 -20.04 60.71 15.11
CA GLN A 58 -21.16 61.53 15.58
C GLN A 58 -21.55 62.59 14.56
N VAL A 59 -20.56 63.13 13.84
CA VAL A 59 -20.72 64.19 12.84
C VAL A 59 -20.92 63.61 11.44
N ASN A 60 -20.18 62.55 11.11
CA ASN A 60 -20.21 61.87 9.83
C ASN A 60 -20.87 60.51 10.03
N ARG A 61 -22.08 60.35 9.49
CA ARG A 61 -22.85 59.10 9.61
C ARG A 61 -23.35 58.68 8.24
N VAL A 62 -23.35 57.39 8.00
CA VAL A 62 -24.10 56.78 6.89
C VAL A 62 -25.14 55.88 7.50
N THR A 63 -26.39 55.96 7.04
CA THR A 63 -27.47 55.07 7.45
C THR A 63 -28.00 54.29 6.26
N VAL A 64 -28.36 53.03 6.47
CA VAL A 64 -29.01 52.14 5.51
C VAL A 64 -30.34 51.73 6.14
N GLY A 65 -31.46 52.18 5.55
CA GLY A 65 -32.80 51.90 6.10
C GLY A 65 -32.96 52.40 7.54
N GLY A 66 -32.27 53.49 7.90
CA GLY A 66 -32.27 54.06 9.26
C GLY A 66 -31.26 53.45 10.23
N ILE A 67 -30.56 52.36 9.87
CA ILE A 67 -29.54 51.73 10.71
C ILE A 67 -28.16 52.31 10.35
N PRO A 68 -27.35 52.76 11.32
CA PRO A 68 -26.01 53.26 11.04
C PRO A 68 -25.12 52.17 10.42
N ALA A 69 -24.43 52.51 9.33
CA ALA A 69 -23.46 51.65 8.67
C ALA A 69 -22.04 51.92 9.18
N LEU A 70 -21.17 50.92 9.04
CA LEU A 70 -19.79 50.99 9.51
C LEU A 70 -18.90 51.66 8.47
N ILE A 71 -18.42 52.86 8.75
CA ILE A 71 -17.56 53.62 7.84
C ILE A 71 -16.17 52.98 7.82
N GLN A 72 -15.73 52.53 6.64
CA GLN A 72 -14.39 52.01 6.41
C GLN A 72 -13.45 53.09 5.86
N ARG A 73 -13.99 53.94 4.97
CA ARG A 73 -13.24 55.01 4.33
C ARG A 73 -14.15 56.21 4.10
N TRP A 74 -13.62 57.41 4.29
CA TRP A 74 -14.34 58.65 4.06
C TRP A 74 -13.43 59.69 3.41
N GLU A 75 -13.75 60.04 2.17
CA GLU A 75 -13.08 61.05 1.37
C GLU A 75 -14.09 62.10 0.89
N SER A 76 -13.59 63.15 0.24
CA SER A 76 -14.45 64.26 -0.19
C SER A 76 -15.50 63.89 -1.24
N ASP A 77 -15.25 62.79 -1.95
CA ASP A 77 -15.99 62.29 -3.12
C ASP A 77 -16.27 60.78 -3.12
N LEU A 78 -15.73 60.03 -2.15
CA LEU A 78 -15.97 58.60 -1.98
C LEU A 78 -16.14 58.25 -0.51
N ILE A 79 -17.17 57.47 -0.18
CA ILE A 79 -17.34 56.85 1.13
C ILE A 79 -17.47 55.34 0.94
N GLU A 80 -16.71 54.55 1.69
CA GLU A 80 -16.88 53.09 1.72
C GLU A 80 -17.44 52.70 3.08
N VAL A 81 -18.55 51.95 3.07
CA VAL A 81 -19.20 51.45 4.29
C VAL A 81 -19.41 49.95 4.22
N LYS A 82 -19.30 49.30 5.37
CA LYS A 82 -19.75 47.92 5.58
C LYS A 82 -21.24 47.92 5.94
N VAL A 83 -21.99 47.07 5.26
CA VAL A 83 -23.44 46.87 5.52
C VAL A 83 -23.62 46.17 6.86
N PRO A 84 -24.32 46.76 7.84
CA PRO A 84 -24.47 46.19 9.17
C PRO A 84 -25.31 44.91 9.16
N PHE A 85 -25.24 44.10 10.22
CA PHE A 85 -25.91 42.81 10.28
C PHE A 85 -27.44 42.95 10.28
N HIS A 86 -27.98 43.91 11.02
CA HIS A 86 -29.42 44.16 11.07
C HIS A 86 -29.95 45.08 9.95
N ALA A 87 -29.09 45.49 9.00
CA ALA A 87 -29.50 46.35 7.88
C ALA A 87 -30.70 45.76 7.13
N ARG A 88 -31.70 46.59 6.85
CA ARG A 88 -32.82 46.25 5.97
C ARG A 88 -32.74 47.05 4.69
N SER A 89 -33.34 46.53 3.63
CA SER A 89 -33.50 47.27 2.37
C SER A 89 -34.18 48.61 2.64
N GLY A 90 -33.63 49.69 2.09
CA GLY A 90 -34.13 51.02 2.38
C GLY A 90 -33.23 52.14 1.84
N PRO A 91 -33.60 53.40 2.09
CA PRO A 91 -32.83 54.55 1.63
C PRO A 91 -31.45 54.57 2.30
N VAL A 92 -30.45 54.99 1.52
CA VAL A 92 -29.10 55.27 2.01
C VAL A 92 -28.97 56.76 2.19
N GLU A 93 -28.58 57.18 3.38
CA GLU A 93 -28.44 58.60 3.71
C GLU A 93 -27.07 58.88 4.29
N VAL A 94 -26.43 59.94 3.78
CA VAL A 94 -25.15 60.45 4.26
C VAL A 94 -25.40 61.73 5.05
N MET A 95 -24.99 61.73 6.31
CA MET A 95 -25.07 62.89 7.20
C MET A 95 -23.68 63.49 7.40
N VAL A 96 -23.57 64.80 7.19
CA VAL A 96 -22.37 65.60 7.46
C VAL A 96 -22.78 66.78 8.36
N GLY A 97 -22.65 66.58 9.68
CA GLY A 97 -23.20 67.47 10.69
C GLY A 97 -24.73 67.55 10.57
N LYS A 98 -25.25 68.73 10.22
CA LYS A 98 -26.70 68.96 10.00
C LYS A 98 -27.14 68.69 8.57
N LYS A 99 -26.22 68.52 7.62
CA LYS A 99 -26.53 68.31 6.20
C LYS A 99 -26.85 66.84 5.96
N ARG A 100 -28.05 66.57 5.44
CA ARG A 100 -28.50 65.25 4.99
C ARG A 100 -28.44 65.17 3.48
N MET A 101 -27.86 64.10 2.96
CA MET A 101 -27.75 63.83 1.52
C MET A 101 -28.30 62.43 1.24
N ALA A 102 -29.27 62.32 0.33
CA ALA A 102 -29.77 61.02 -0.11
C ALA A 102 -28.79 60.41 -1.11
N ALA A 103 -28.49 59.12 -0.94
CA ALA A 103 -27.54 58.37 -1.75
C ALA A 103 -28.19 57.20 -2.53
N GLY A 104 -29.51 57.25 -2.73
CA GLY A 104 -30.28 56.19 -3.40
C GLY A 104 -30.90 55.20 -2.41
N THR A 105 -31.19 53.99 -2.90
CA THR A 105 -31.79 52.89 -2.11
C THR A 105 -30.92 51.65 -2.23
N LEU A 106 -30.64 51.00 -1.11
CA LEU A 106 -29.90 49.75 -1.05
C LEU A 106 -30.87 48.59 -0.80
N THR A 107 -30.77 47.55 -1.61
CA THR A 107 -31.49 46.28 -1.42
C THR A 107 -30.57 45.30 -0.71
N VAL A 108 -30.90 44.95 0.53
CA VAL A 108 -30.17 43.93 1.30
C VAL A 108 -30.79 42.57 1.01
N VAL A 109 -30.01 41.70 0.35
CA VAL A 109 -30.40 40.33 -0.01
C VAL A 109 -29.72 39.32 0.92
N GLN A 110 -30.25 38.10 0.94
CA GLN A 110 -29.70 37.00 1.72
C GLN A 110 -28.98 35.99 0.82
N PRO A 111 -27.90 35.35 1.31
CA PRO A 111 -27.22 34.29 0.57
C PRO A 111 -28.19 33.12 0.35
N THR A 112 -28.23 32.58 -0.86
CA THR A 112 -29.08 31.42 -1.19
C THR A 112 -28.26 30.37 -1.92
N ILE A 113 -28.25 29.15 -1.41
CA ILE A 113 -27.64 27.99 -2.06
C ILE A 113 -28.66 27.40 -3.03
N THR A 114 -28.27 27.28 -4.30
CA THR A 114 -29.06 26.64 -5.36
C THR A 114 -28.75 25.15 -5.44
N ALA A 115 -27.48 24.75 -5.38
CA ALA A 115 -27.08 23.35 -5.41
C ALA A 115 -25.73 23.11 -4.72
N VAL A 116 -25.58 21.90 -4.18
CA VAL A 116 -24.33 21.36 -3.63
C VAL A 116 -23.96 20.15 -4.48
N THR A 117 -22.80 20.17 -5.11
CA THR A 117 -22.40 19.14 -6.07
C THR A 117 -20.98 18.64 -5.78
N PRO A 118 -20.78 17.33 -5.60
CA PRO A 118 -21.80 16.27 -5.54
C PRO A 118 -22.63 16.30 -4.24
N GLU A 119 -23.84 15.71 -4.26
CA GLU A 119 -24.73 15.58 -3.09
C GLU A 119 -24.29 14.45 -2.12
N GLU A 120 -23.46 13.53 -2.60
CA GLU A 120 -22.83 12.46 -1.82
C GLU A 120 -21.32 12.46 -2.08
N ILE A 121 -20.51 12.47 -1.01
CA ILE A 121 -19.07 12.68 -1.13
C ILE A 121 -18.28 12.02 0.00
N GLU A 122 -17.05 11.61 -0.29
CA GLU A 122 -16.09 11.17 0.72
C GLU A 122 -15.32 12.37 1.32
N PRO A 123 -14.87 12.28 2.58
CA PRO A 123 -13.94 13.26 3.11
C PRO A 123 -12.65 13.40 2.28
N GLY A 124 -12.04 14.58 2.30
CA GLY A 124 -10.85 14.95 1.52
C GLY A 124 -11.15 15.39 0.07
N HIS A 125 -12.39 15.22 -0.41
CA HIS A 125 -12.80 15.68 -1.73
C HIS A 125 -13.43 17.07 -1.68
N ILE A 126 -13.48 17.72 -2.84
CA ILE A 126 -14.03 19.07 -2.98
C ILE A 126 -15.51 18.97 -3.32
N VAL A 127 -16.32 19.72 -2.59
CA VAL A 127 -17.71 19.98 -2.94
C VAL A 127 -17.85 21.41 -3.44
N GLN A 128 -18.60 21.57 -4.53
CA GLN A 128 -18.93 22.85 -5.13
C GLN A 128 -20.32 23.27 -4.67
N ILE A 129 -20.41 24.47 -4.10
CA ILE A 129 -21.64 25.10 -3.64
C ILE A 129 -21.94 26.21 -4.64
N THR A 130 -23.06 26.10 -5.33
CA THR A 130 -23.54 27.10 -6.29
C THR A 130 -24.74 27.83 -5.71
N GLY A 131 -24.85 29.13 -5.99
CA GLY A 131 -25.94 29.92 -5.46
C GLY A 131 -25.89 31.38 -5.89
N LEU A 132 -26.54 32.21 -5.08
CA LEU A 132 -26.66 33.64 -5.29
C LEU A 132 -26.24 34.38 -4.03
N HIS A 133 -25.59 35.53 -4.21
CA HIS A 133 -25.33 36.50 -3.15
C HIS A 133 -24.43 35.95 -2.03
N PHE A 134 -23.36 35.24 -2.36
CA PHE A 134 -22.35 34.85 -1.37
C PHE A 134 -21.36 35.99 -1.04
N GLY A 135 -21.42 37.10 -1.77
CA GLY A 135 -20.46 38.18 -1.68
C GLY A 135 -19.16 37.85 -2.41
N ALA A 136 -18.40 38.89 -2.73
CA ALA A 136 -17.20 38.77 -3.58
C ALA A 136 -16.00 38.08 -2.90
N THR A 137 -15.98 37.98 -1.57
CA THR A 137 -14.83 37.48 -0.81
C THR A 137 -15.25 36.78 0.47
N ALA A 138 -14.46 35.79 0.90
CA ALA A 138 -14.60 35.18 2.22
C ALA A 138 -14.08 36.10 3.35
N GLY A 139 -13.34 37.17 3.01
CA GLY A 139 -12.65 38.00 3.99
C GLY A 139 -11.24 37.51 4.33
N PRO A 140 -10.57 38.13 5.30
CA PRO A 140 -9.21 37.76 5.70
C PRO A 140 -9.15 36.37 6.34
N ARG A 141 -7.95 35.77 6.44
CA ARG A 141 -7.80 34.42 7.04
C ARG A 141 -7.94 34.40 8.56
N ASP A 142 -7.79 35.54 9.23
CA ASP A 142 -7.87 35.65 10.69
C ASP A 142 -9.34 35.81 11.14
N PRO A 143 -9.90 34.84 11.88
CA PRO A 143 -11.28 34.91 12.37
C PRO A 143 -11.50 36.04 13.39
N ASN A 144 -10.44 36.56 14.02
CA ASN A 144 -10.52 37.66 14.97
C ASN A 144 -10.49 39.03 14.30
N THR A 145 -10.59 39.09 12.97
CA THR A 145 -10.71 40.38 12.28
C THR A 145 -11.98 41.10 12.70
N MET A 146 -11.89 42.42 12.74
CA MET A 146 -12.92 43.32 13.27
C MET A 146 -14.32 43.15 12.65
N PHE A 147 -14.41 42.61 11.42
CA PHE A 147 -15.66 42.38 10.70
C PHE A 147 -15.96 40.89 10.42
N GLY A 148 -15.17 39.99 11.00
CA GLY A 148 -15.29 38.55 10.82
C GLY A 148 -14.93 38.05 9.42
N VAL A 149 -15.15 36.75 9.24
CA VAL A 149 -14.81 35.98 8.04
C VAL A 149 -16.04 35.18 7.62
N ASN A 150 -16.38 35.22 6.33
CA ASN A 150 -17.44 34.37 5.80
C ASN A 150 -16.95 32.93 5.72
N ASP A 151 -17.82 31.99 6.05
CA ASP A 151 -17.47 30.58 6.05
C ASP A 151 -18.62 29.71 5.58
N VAL A 152 -18.32 28.42 5.42
CA VAL A 152 -19.30 27.38 5.12
C VAL A 152 -19.35 26.46 6.33
N LYS A 153 -20.54 26.02 6.71
CA LYS A 153 -20.73 24.96 7.71
C LYS A 153 -21.29 23.73 7.01
N ILE A 154 -20.69 22.57 7.26
CA ILE A 154 -21.18 21.25 6.81
C ILE A 154 -21.56 20.47 8.07
N GLY A 155 -22.87 20.26 8.28
CA GLY A 155 -23.40 19.74 9.53
C GLY A 155 -23.01 20.64 10.70
N ASP A 156 -22.18 20.13 11.61
CA ASP A 156 -21.65 20.88 12.75
C ASP A 156 -20.22 21.41 12.59
N VAL A 157 -19.60 21.15 11.44
CA VAL A 157 -18.20 21.52 11.20
C VAL A 157 -18.13 22.79 10.36
N VAL A 158 -17.39 23.78 10.85
CA VAL A 158 -17.05 24.98 10.06
C VAL A 158 -15.89 24.64 9.14
N VAL A 159 -16.08 24.86 7.84
CA VAL A 159 -15.16 24.51 6.77
C VAL A 159 -14.65 25.78 6.11
N ARG A 160 -13.34 25.83 5.92
CA ARG A 160 -12.71 26.96 5.22
C ARG A 160 -12.85 26.78 3.72
N PRO A 161 -13.31 27.81 2.99
CA PRO A 161 -13.38 27.78 1.54
C PRO A 161 -11.98 27.77 0.93
N ARG A 162 -11.79 26.91 -0.08
CA ARG A 162 -10.60 26.93 -0.95
C ARG A 162 -10.73 28.03 -1.99
N ARG A 163 -11.96 28.26 -2.46
CA ARG A 163 -12.31 29.27 -3.45
C ARG A 163 -13.64 29.92 -3.07
N TRP A 164 -13.75 31.23 -3.29
CA TRP A 164 -14.96 32.00 -3.03
C TRP A 164 -15.23 32.99 -4.16
N LYS A 165 -16.48 33.04 -4.59
CA LYS A 165 -17.08 34.02 -5.49
C LYS A 165 -18.52 34.25 -5.03
N ASP A 166 -19.18 35.24 -5.63
CA ASP A 166 -20.56 35.58 -5.29
C ASP A 166 -21.57 34.46 -5.62
N ASP A 167 -21.26 33.60 -6.59
CA ASP A 167 -22.13 32.55 -7.11
C ASP A 167 -21.60 31.12 -6.86
N ILE A 168 -20.31 30.98 -6.51
CA ILE A 168 -19.62 29.70 -6.37
C ILE A 168 -18.68 29.72 -5.17
N ILE A 169 -18.77 28.68 -4.34
CA ILE A 169 -17.82 28.37 -3.28
C ILE A 169 -17.33 26.92 -3.46
N GLU A 170 -16.02 26.70 -3.34
CA GLU A 170 -15.44 25.36 -3.32
C GLU A 170 -14.83 25.11 -1.94
N VAL A 171 -15.25 24.03 -1.28
CA VAL A 171 -14.75 23.62 0.05
C VAL A 171 -14.28 22.17 -0.01
N GLU A 172 -13.23 21.86 0.72
CA GLU A 172 -12.75 20.49 0.92
C GLU A 172 -13.44 19.90 2.15
N VAL A 173 -14.09 18.75 2.01
CA VAL A 173 -14.86 18.12 3.09
C VAL A 173 -13.87 17.55 4.12
N PRO A 174 -13.89 18.02 5.38
CA PRO A 174 -12.92 17.55 6.38
C PRO A 174 -13.23 16.13 6.85
N THR A 175 -12.20 15.44 7.36
CA THR A 175 -12.29 14.03 7.80
C THR A 175 -13.23 13.79 8.98
N ASN A 176 -13.54 14.82 9.76
CA ASN A 176 -14.49 14.77 10.87
C ASN A 176 -15.89 15.28 10.50
N ALA A 177 -16.16 15.61 9.23
CA ALA A 177 -17.50 15.97 8.80
C ALA A 177 -18.42 14.75 8.82
N ALA A 178 -19.61 14.91 9.38
CA ALA A 178 -20.71 13.95 9.25
C ALA A 178 -21.69 14.42 8.17
N SER A 179 -22.57 13.51 7.74
CA SER A 179 -23.72 13.89 6.90
C SER A 179 -24.56 14.95 7.61
N GLY A 180 -24.99 15.97 6.87
CA GLY A 180 -25.75 17.08 7.43
C GLY A 180 -25.92 18.21 6.44
N ASP A 181 -26.54 19.29 6.90
CA ASP A 181 -26.84 20.44 6.05
C ASP A 181 -25.60 21.29 5.79
N VAL A 182 -25.48 21.75 4.54
CA VAL A 182 -24.53 22.78 4.12
C VAL A 182 -25.22 24.13 4.21
N VAL A 183 -24.57 25.07 4.89
CA VAL A 183 -24.99 26.47 4.96
C VAL A 183 -23.82 27.41 4.72
N VAL A 184 -24.08 28.51 4.03
CA VAL A 184 -23.13 29.63 3.85
C VAL A 184 -23.43 30.67 4.92
N ARG A 185 -22.39 31.14 5.62
CA ARG A 185 -22.51 32.12 6.69
C ARG A 185 -21.71 33.37 6.37
N LEU A 186 -22.42 34.49 6.21
CA LEU A 186 -21.81 35.79 5.94
C LEU A 186 -21.62 36.57 7.23
N ALA A 187 -20.37 36.89 7.55
CA ALA A 187 -20.00 37.63 8.74
C ALA A 187 -20.31 39.13 8.56
N SER A 188 -21.00 39.69 9.53
CA SER A 188 -21.23 41.12 9.64
C SER A 188 -21.24 41.55 11.11
N SER A 189 -21.11 42.85 11.34
CA SER A 189 -21.19 43.44 12.67
C SER A 189 -21.98 44.73 12.58
N ASP A 190 -22.72 45.04 13.63
CA ASP A 190 -23.37 46.34 13.77
C ASP A 190 -22.44 47.34 14.48
N PRO A 191 -22.57 48.64 14.21
CA PRO A 191 -21.94 49.65 15.05
C PRO A 191 -22.49 49.63 16.47
N LEU A 192 -21.67 50.07 17.41
CA LEU A 192 -22.08 50.32 18.80
C LEU A 192 -23.10 51.48 18.85
N PRO A 193 -23.86 51.62 19.96
CA PRO A 193 -24.88 52.68 20.08
C PRO A 193 -24.35 54.11 19.88
N ASP A 194 -23.06 54.33 20.16
CA ASP A 194 -22.36 55.61 19.94
C ASP A 194 -21.86 55.78 18.49
N GLY A 195 -22.19 54.86 17.58
CA GLY A 195 -21.75 54.85 16.18
C GLY A 195 -20.31 54.40 15.97
N SER A 196 -19.58 54.04 17.03
CA SER A 196 -18.24 53.48 16.92
C SER A 196 -18.28 52.00 16.50
N CYS A 197 -17.15 51.48 16.06
CA CYS A 197 -17.00 50.08 15.68
C CYS A 197 -16.51 49.25 16.88
N CYS A 198 -16.93 48.02 17.10
CA CYS A 198 -18.01 47.27 16.45
C CYS A 198 -18.60 46.31 17.50
N ALA A 199 -19.88 45.96 17.37
CA ALA A 199 -20.48 44.87 18.16
C ALA A 199 -19.79 43.53 17.81
N PRO A 200 -19.95 42.47 18.64
CA PRO A 200 -19.45 41.15 18.29
C PRO A 200 -19.98 40.69 16.93
N VAL A 201 -19.12 40.02 16.15
CA VAL A 201 -19.47 39.51 14.82
C VAL A 201 -20.64 38.53 14.91
N GLN A 202 -21.59 38.70 13.98
CA GLN A 202 -22.74 37.84 13.77
C GLN A 202 -22.75 37.30 12.34
N HIS A 203 -23.49 36.22 12.11
CA HIS A 203 -23.53 35.55 10.81
C HIS A 203 -24.94 35.51 10.23
N THR A 204 -25.10 36.02 9.01
CA THR A 204 -26.30 35.79 8.22
C THR A 204 -26.17 34.43 7.56
N VAL A 205 -27.14 33.54 7.79
CA VAL A 205 -27.08 32.15 7.34
C VAL A 205 -28.00 31.97 6.13
N SER A 206 -27.52 31.24 5.11
CA SER A 206 -28.32 30.86 3.94
C SER A 206 -29.41 29.82 4.27
N ASN A 207 -30.18 29.41 3.26
CA ASN A 207 -30.91 28.14 3.33
C ASN A 207 -29.94 26.96 3.52
N ALA A 208 -30.48 25.87 4.06
CA ALA A 208 -29.80 24.60 4.25
C ALA A 208 -29.99 23.69 3.04
N VAL A 209 -28.91 23.04 2.59
CA VAL A 209 -28.95 22.01 1.54
C VAL A 209 -28.25 20.75 2.05
N PRO A 210 -28.88 19.57 2.02
CA PRO A 210 -28.30 18.36 2.59
C PRO A 210 -27.07 17.90 1.79
N LEU A 211 -26.04 17.46 2.51
CA LEU A 211 -24.86 16.77 1.96
C LEU A 211 -24.66 15.45 2.70
N LYS A 212 -24.56 14.36 1.94
CA LYS A 212 -24.29 13.04 2.47
C LYS A 212 -22.79 12.74 2.43
N VAL A 213 -22.18 12.69 3.59
CA VAL A 213 -20.79 12.28 3.74
C VAL A 213 -20.72 10.77 3.90
N ILE A 214 -20.03 10.09 2.99
CA ILE A 214 -19.84 8.64 3.02
C ILE A 214 -18.44 8.25 3.51
N PRO A 215 -18.30 7.11 4.23
CA PRO A 215 -16.98 6.64 4.67
C PRO A 215 -16.04 6.37 3.50
N SER A 216 -14.77 6.77 3.60
CA SER A 216 -13.72 6.39 2.64
C SER A 216 -13.42 4.89 2.74
N ILE A 217 -13.18 4.23 1.60
CA ILE A 217 -12.80 2.81 1.55
C ILE A 217 -11.42 2.70 0.90
N ARG A 218 -10.45 2.14 1.62
CA ARG A 218 -9.12 1.82 1.08
C ARG A 218 -9.07 0.35 0.70
N VAL A 219 -8.64 0.06 -0.52
CA VAL A 219 -8.46 -1.31 -1.01
C VAL A 219 -6.97 -1.61 -1.16
N ASP A 220 -6.54 -2.80 -0.73
CA ASP A 220 -5.13 -3.19 -0.70
C ASP A 220 -4.97 -4.72 -0.80
N PRO A 221 -4.19 -5.27 -1.76
CA PRO A 221 -3.56 -4.55 -2.87
C PRO A 221 -4.57 -4.17 -3.96
N VAL A 222 -4.15 -3.30 -4.89
CA VAL A 222 -4.92 -2.90 -6.10
C VAL A 222 -4.45 -3.62 -7.37
N SER A 223 -3.57 -4.60 -7.24
CA SER A 223 -3.10 -5.42 -8.35
C SER A 223 -2.61 -6.78 -7.86
N GLY A 224 -2.65 -7.77 -8.74
CA GLY A 224 -2.19 -9.13 -8.43
C GLY A 224 -2.76 -10.18 -9.39
N PRO A 225 -2.20 -11.40 -9.40
CA PRO A 225 -2.77 -12.52 -10.14
C PRO A 225 -4.03 -13.09 -9.48
N VAL A 226 -4.77 -13.96 -10.17
CA VAL A 226 -5.94 -14.68 -9.61
C VAL A 226 -5.61 -15.35 -8.28
N GLY A 227 -6.59 -15.43 -7.38
CA GLY A 227 -6.40 -15.93 -6.01
C GLY A 227 -5.87 -14.91 -4.99
N THR A 228 -5.39 -13.74 -5.45
CA THR A 228 -4.88 -12.67 -4.58
C THR A 228 -5.87 -12.32 -3.47
N LYS A 229 -5.41 -12.31 -2.22
CA LYS A 229 -6.18 -11.79 -1.08
C LYS A 229 -6.22 -10.26 -1.16
N VAL A 230 -7.42 -9.71 -1.25
CA VAL A 230 -7.66 -8.27 -1.29
C VAL A 230 -8.43 -7.85 -0.04
N VAL A 231 -7.94 -6.82 0.65
CA VAL A 231 -8.53 -6.32 1.88
C VAL A 231 -9.07 -4.92 1.68
N PHE A 232 -10.32 -4.72 2.10
CA PHE A 232 -11.01 -3.44 2.09
C PHE A 232 -11.03 -2.95 3.53
N PHE A 233 -10.52 -1.74 3.75
CA PHE A 233 -10.50 -1.06 5.04
C PHE A 233 -11.44 0.13 5.00
N GLY A 234 -12.32 0.24 5.98
CA GLY A 234 -13.31 1.31 6.05
C GLY A 234 -14.07 1.31 7.37
N GLN A 235 -15.24 1.91 7.37
CA GLN A 235 -16.19 1.91 8.48
C GLN A 235 -17.61 1.79 7.94
N GLY A 236 -18.52 1.24 8.75
CA GLY A 236 -19.93 1.12 8.40
C GLY A 236 -20.22 -0.01 7.43
N PHE A 237 -19.34 -1.01 7.32
CA PHE A 237 -19.63 -2.25 6.59
C PHE A 237 -20.69 -3.12 7.29
N GLY A 238 -20.94 -2.88 8.58
CA GLY A 238 -21.81 -3.70 9.41
C GLY A 238 -21.10 -4.92 10.00
N ALA A 239 -21.64 -5.45 11.09
CA ALA A 239 -20.99 -6.53 11.86
C ALA A 239 -20.85 -7.86 11.09
N ALA A 240 -21.66 -8.08 10.06
CA ALA A 240 -21.65 -9.27 9.22
C ALA A 240 -22.14 -8.95 7.81
N LYS A 241 -21.77 -9.81 6.84
CA LYS A 241 -22.23 -9.72 5.45
C LYS A 241 -23.76 -9.86 5.39
N GLY A 242 -24.43 -8.87 4.77
CA GLY A 242 -25.86 -8.91 4.49
C GLY A 242 -26.23 -9.77 3.28
N SER A 243 -27.52 -10.07 3.15
CA SER A 243 -28.06 -10.75 1.96
C SER A 243 -27.96 -9.82 0.75
N GLY A 244 -27.31 -10.27 -0.31
CA GLY A 244 -27.09 -9.48 -1.54
C GLY A 244 -25.85 -8.58 -1.52
N ASP A 245 -25.09 -8.55 -0.42
CA ASP A 245 -23.82 -7.83 -0.38
C ASP A 245 -22.77 -8.58 -1.20
N THR A 246 -22.10 -7.88 -2.12
CA THR A 246 -21.15 -8.50 -3.06
C THR A 246 -19.98 -7.57 -3.35
N VAL A 247 -18.82 -8.17 -3.65
CA VAL A 247 -17.66 -7.49 -4.20
C VAL A 247 -17.43 -8.02 -5.62
N THR A 248 -17.17 -7.13 -6.57
CA THR A 248 -16.83 -7.50 -7.95
C THR A 248 -15.53 -6.83 -8.41
N PHE A 249 -14.80 -7.52 -9.27
CA PHE A 249 -13.59 -7.05 -9.95
C PHE A 249 -13.83 -7.14 -11.46
N GLY A 250 -13.88 -6.00 -12.15
CA GLY A 250 -14.18 -6.00 -13.59
C GLY A 250 -15.53 -6.66 -13.92
N GLY A 251 -16.53 -6.54 -13.03
CA GLY A 251 -17.84 -7.19 -13.16
C GLY A 251 -17.91 -8.64 -12.67
N HIS A 252 -16.79 -9.28 -12.36
CA HIS A 252 -16.74 -10.67 -11.89
C HIS A 252 -16.82 -10.72 -10.36
N ARG A 253 -17.72 -11.55 -9.83
CA ARG A 253 -17.96 -11.65 -8.38
C ARG A 253 -16.76 -12.30 -7.69
N ALA A 254 -16.35 -11.74 -6.56
CA ALA A 254 -15.30 -12.28 -5.70
C ALA A 254 -15.88 -13.14 -4.57
N ALA A 255 -15.06 -14.07 -4.08
CA ALA A 255 -15.38 -14.84 -2.88
C ALA A 255 -15.04 -14.02 -1.64
N ILE A 256 -16.04 -13.75 -0.80
CA ILE A 256 -15.85 -13.05 0.48
C ILE A 256 -15.41 -14.08 1.53
N ALA A 257 -14.19 -13.91 2.06
CA ALA A 257 -13.62 -14.76 3.09
C ALA A 257 -13.97 -14.27 4.50
N GLN A 258 -13.94 -12.95 4.72
CA GLN A 258 -14.22 -12.35 6.03
C GLN A 258 -14.97 -11.03 5.86
N TRP A 259 -15.82 -10.73 6.84
CA TRP A 259 -16.57 -9.48 6.92
C TRP A 259 -16.63 -9.01 8.37
N SER A 260 -16.39 -7.73 8.58
CA SER A 260 -16.62 -7.02 9.83
C SER A 260 -16.97 -5.56 9.51
N ASP A 261 -17.33 -4.79 10.53
CA ASP A 261 -17.69 -3.37 10.34
C ASP A 261 -16.54 -2.52 9.76
N HIS A 262 -15.29 -2.97 9.92
CA HIS A 262 -14.09 -2.24 9.55
C HIS A 262 -13.30 -2.89 8.41
N THR A 263 -13.51 -4.17 8.15
CA THR A 263 -12.72 -4.94 7.20
C THR A 263 -13.55 -5.91 6.38
N ILE A 264 -13.29 -5.97 5.08
CA ILE A 264 -13.78 -7.04 4.21
C ILE A 264 -12.56 -7.69 3.56
N VAL A 265 -12.47 -9.02 3.67
CA VAL A 265 -11.41 -9.79 3.02
C VAL A 265 -12.04 -10.61 1.91
N VAL A 266 -11.53 -10.45 0.70
CA VAL A 266 -11.97 -11.21 -0.47
C VAL A 266 -10.78 -11.84 -1.16
N HIS A 267 -11.05 -12.84 -1.99
CA HIS A 267 -10.07 -13.40 -2.91
C HIS A 267 -10.46 -13.09 -4.34
N LEU A 268 -9.47 -12.66 -5.12
CA LEU A 268 -9.63 -12.40 -6.55
C LEU A 268 -10.06 -13.71 -7.24
N PRO A 269 -11.21 -13.74 -7.93
CA PRO A 269 -11.75 -14.96 -8.51
C PRO A 269 -10.94 -15.42 -9.73
N MET A 270 -11.15 -16.68 -10.15
CA MET A 270 -10.43 -17.29 -11.28
C MET A 270 -10.71 -16.57 -12.62
N ASP A 271 -11.90 -16.01 -12.79
CA ASP A 271 -12.37 -15.29 -13.97
C ASP A 271 -12.25 -13.77 -13.84
N ALA A 272 -11.47 -13.26 -12.88
CA ALA A 272 -11.28 -11.83 -12.70
C ALA A 272 -10.64 -11.17 -13.92
N GLU A 273 -11.15 -9.99 -14.27
CA GLU A 273 -10.57 -9.11 -15.30
C GLU A 273 -10.11 -7.78 -14.71
N THR A 274 -9.12 -7.15 -15.35
CA THR A 274 -8.70 -5.78 -15.00
C THR A 274 -9.88 -4.83 -15.19
N GLY A 275 -10.22 -4.07 -14.15
CA GLY A 275 -11.39 -3.22 -14.20
C GLY A 275 -11.80 -2.63 -12.85
N PRO A 276 -12.97 -1.98 -12.79
CA PRO A 276 -13.46 -1.34 -11.57
C PRO A 276 -13.67 -2.36 -10.46
N ILE A 277 -13.39 -1.93 -9.23
CA ILE A 277 -13.73 -2.65 -8.00
C ILE A 277 -15.06 -2.07 -7.51
N ALA A 278 -16.11 -2.88 -7.49
CA ALA A 278 -17.41 -2.46 -6.99
C ALA A 278 -17.78 -3.22 -5.70
N LEU A 279 -18.20 -2.47 -4.69
CA LEU A 279 -18.78 -2.98 -3.46
C LEU A 279 -20.26 -2.65 -3.46
N THR A 280 -21.09 -3.69 -3.46
CA THR A 280 -22.54 -3.57 -3.25
C THR A 280 -22.88 -3.90 -1.82
N MET A 281 -23.51 -2.95 -1.13
CA MET A 281 -24.02 -3.13 0.22
C MET A 281 -25.44 -2.61 0.33
N GLN A 282 -26.34 -3.38 0.95
CA GLN A 282 -27.73 -2.97 1.21
C GLN A 282 -28.44 -2.46 -0.05
N GLY A 283 -28.19 -3.09 -1.20
CA GLY A 283 -28.78 -2.73 -2.50
C GLY A 283 -28.15 -1.51 -3.18
N ARG A 284 -27.07 -0.95 -2.65
CA ARG A 284 -26.34 0.17 -3.25
C ARG A 284 -24.94 -0.23 -3.66
N GLU A 285 -24.64 -0.07 -4.94
CA GLU A 285 -23.31 -0.28 -5.51
C GLU A 285 -22.46 0.99 -5.41
N ARG A 286 -21.19 0.81 -5.06
CA ARG A 286 -20.17 1.87 -5.07
C ARG A 286 -18.90 1.35 -5.72
N THR A 287 -18.37 2.10 -6.68
CA THR A 287 -17.02 1.87 -7.20
C THR A 287 -15.99 2.43 -6.21
N VAL A 288 -15.06 1.60 -5.75
CA VAL A 288 -14.07 1.95 -4.72
C VAL A 288 -12.62 1.95 -5.24
N GLY A 289 -12.45 1.78 -6.55
CA GLY A 289 -11.14 1.80 -7.20
C GLY A 289 -11.13 1.00 -8.49
N THR A 290 -9.93 0.68 -8.96
CA THR A 290 -9.68 -0.19 -10.13
C THR A 290 -8.62 -1.22 -9.72
N PHE A 291 -8.82 -2.48 -10.10
CA PHE A 291 -7.87 -3.55 -9.87
C PHE A 291 -7.18 -3.95 -11.17
N THR A 292 -5.86 -4.15 -11.12
CA THR A 292 -5.09 -4.66 -12.26
C THR A 292 -4.80 -6.15 -12.07
N VAL A 293 -5.41 -6.99 -12.90
CA VAL A 293 -5.17 -8.43 -12.89
C VAL A 293 -3.89 -8.73 -13.65
N HIS A 294 -2.93 -9.35 -12.97
CA HIS A 294 -1.67 -9.77 -13.58
C HIS A 294 -1.71 -11.23 -14.03
N THR A 295 -1.08 -11.53 -15.16
CA THR A 295 -0.85 -12.90 -15.60
C THR A 295 0.55 -13.33 -15.17
N PRO A 296 0.69 -14.44 -14.41
CA PRO A 296 2.00 -14.98 -14.05
C PRO A 296 2.86 -15.23 -15.29
N ARG A 297 4.11 -14.79 -15.25
CA ARG A 297 5.04 -14.94 -16.36
C ARG A 297 6.35 -15.51 -15.87
N VAL A 298 6.77 -16.64 -16.46
CA VAL A 298 8.05 -17.27 -16.14
C VAL A 298 9.15 -16.71 -17.06
N THR A 299 10.29 -16.38 -16.48
CA THR A 299 11.49 -15.93 -17.20
C THR A 299 12.58 -17.00 -17.26
N GLY A 300 12.60 -17.96 -16.33
CA GLY A 300 13.52 -19.08 -16.41
C GLY A 300 13.43 -20.06 -15.25
N VAL A 301 14.07 -21.23 -15.46
CA VAL A 301 14.22 -22.30 -14.48
C VAL A 301 15.70 -22.64 -14.35
N THR A 302 16.24 -22.66 -13.14
CA THR A 302 17.66 -22.90 -12.89
C THR A 302 17.89 -23.70 -11.61
N PRO A 303 18.69 -24.78 -11.65
CA PRO A 303 19.26 -25.39 -12.85
C PRO A 303 18.20 -26.11 -13.70
N SER A 304 18.36 -26.15 -15.03
CA SER A 304 17.47 -26.90 -15.92
C SER A 304 17.70 -28.42 -15.90
N SER A 305 18.82 -28.86 -15.31
CA SER A 305 19.20 -30.27 -15.19
C SER A 305 19.93 -30.49 -13.87
N ALA A 306 19.44 -31.41 -13.03
CA ALA A 306 20.05 -31.71 -11.75
C ALA A 306 19.54 -33.03 -11.16
N PRO A 307 20.24 -33.61 -10.17
CA PRO A 307 19.74 -34.76 -9.42
C PRO A 307 18.63 -34.41 -8.41
N ILE A 308 17.98 -35.43 -7.86
CA ILE A 308 16.94 -35.28 -6.81
C ILE A 308 17.44 -34.45 -5.62
N GLY A 309 16.53 -33.81 -4.89
CA GLY A 309 16.86 -32.99 -3.72
C GLY A 309 17.56 -31.67 -4.04
N THR A 310 17.83 -31.35 -5.31
CA THR A 310 18.35 -30.04 -5.71
C THR A 310 17.32 -28.94 -5.45
N LEU A 311 17.78 -27.75 -5.06
CA LEU A 311 16.93 -26.55 -5.00
C LEU A 311 16.78 -25.99 -6.41
N LEU A 312 15.58 -26.10 -6.97
CA LEU A 312 15.20 -25.54 -8.25
C LEU A 312 14.67 -24.13 -8.04
N ARG A 313 15.26 -23.13 -8.71
CA ARG A 313 14.72 -21.77 -8.78
C ARG A 313 13.93 -21.60 -10.06
N ILE A 314 12.71 -21.07 -9.91
CA ILE A 314 11.87 -20.59 -10.98
C ILE A 314 11.80 -19.06 -10.83
N SER A 315 12.27 -18.34 -11.83
CA SER A 315 12.26 -16.87 -11.88
C SER A 315 11.15 -16.39 -12.79
N GLY A 316 10.56 -15.24 -12.47
CA GLY A 316 9.45 -14.69 -13.22
C GLY A 316 8.91 -13.39 -12.64
N GLU A 317 7.66 -13.11 -12.98
CA GLU A 317 6.91 -11.92 -12.58
C GLU A 317 5.47 -12.36 -12.25
N HIS A 318 4.84 -11.70 -11.27
CA HIS A 318 3.42 -11.86 -10.97
C HIS A 318 2.99 -13.27 -10.53
N PHE A 319 3.86 -14.02 -9.87
CA PHE A 319 3.48 -15.28 -9.23
C PHE A 319 2.58 -15.09 -8.00
N GLY A 320 2.46 -13.85 -7.50
CA GLY A 320 1.80 -13.51 -6.24
C GLY A 320 2.52 -14.07 -5.01
N PHE A 321 1.98 -13.82 -3.83
CA PHE A 321 2.54 -14.33 -2.59
C PHE A 321 1.81 -15.59 -2.14
N TYR A 322 2.53 -16.54 -1.55
CA TYR A 322 1.95 -17.83 -1.16
C TYR A 322 0.95 -17.72 0.00
N SER A 323 1.16 -16.73 0.88
CA SER A 323 0.52 -16.59 2.18
C SER A 323 -0.81 -15.83 2.18
N GLU A 324 -1.45 -15.79 1.02
CA GLU A 324 -2.73 -15.12 0.84
C GLU A 324 -3.89 -15.89 1.51
N SER A 325 -3.67 -17.13 1.97
CA SER A 325 -4.67 -17.98 2.66
C SER A 325 -4.80 -17.77 4.17
N GLY A 326 -4.12 -16.78 4.77
CA GLY A 326 -4.16 -16.60 6.23
C GLY A 326 -5.55 -16.29 6.79
N THR A 327 -5.84 -16.86 7.96
CA THR A 327 -7.13 -16.77 8.69
C THR A 327 -7.44 -15.38 9.25
N THR A 328 -6.52 -14.43 9.17
CA THR A 328 -6.76 -13.05 9.59
C THR A 328 -6.51 -12.06 8.44
N PRO A 329 -7.14 -10.86 8.48
CA PRO A 329 -6.89 -9.81 7.49
C PRO A 329 -5.42 -9.39 7.40
N TYR A 330 -4.63 -9.65 8.45
CA TYR A 330 -3.23 -9.24 8.59
C TYR A 330 -2.24 -10.41 8.50
N ALA A 331 -2.71 -11.66 8.51
CA ALA A 331 -1.87 -12.83 8.39
C ALA A 331 -1.51 -13.05 6.91
N PHE A 332 -0.38 -12.48 6.51
CA PHE A 332 0.31 -12.79 5.26
C PHE A 332 1.43 -13.82 5.50
N MET A 333 1.30 -14.71 6.50
CA MET A 333 2.32 -15.73 6.80
C MET A 333 1.76 -17.09 7.23
N ASP A 334 0.45 -17.32 7.17
CA ASP A 334 -0.12 -18.61 7.56
C ASP A 334 0.15 -19.67 6.47
N PHE A 335 0.63 -20.83 6.89
CA PHE A 335 1.12 -21.89 6.01
C PHE A 335 -0.05 -22.81 5.62
N ASN A 336 -0.58 -22.60 4.41
CA ASN A 336 -1.31 -23.56 3.54
C ASN A 336 -2.81 -23.87 3.77
N THR A 337 -3.66 -23.59 2.76
CA THR A 337 -4.68 -24.52 2.14
C THR A 337 -5.17 -24.07 0.74
N GLY A 338 -4.40 -23.25 0.01
CA GLY A 338 -4.67 -22.98 -1.40
C GLY A 338 -4.16 -24.15 -2.25
N GLU A 339 -4.75 -24.42 -3.42
CA GLU A 339 -4.25 -25.44 -4.37
C GLU A 339 -2.90 -25.07 -5.04
N ASN A 340 -2.17 -24.11 -4.45
CA ASN A 340 -0.88 -23.64 -4.91
C ASN A 340 0.15 -24.76 -4.80
N ARG A 341 0.73 -25.17 -5.92
CA ARG A 341 1.77 -26.21 -5.94
C ARG A 341 2.66 -26.04 -7.16
N VAL A 342 3.82 -26.68 -7.10
CA VAL A 342 4.70 -26.85 -8.26
C VAL A 342 4.85 -28.35 -8.50
N GLU A 343 4.77 -28.76 -9.76
CA GLU A 343 5.05 -30.14 -10.17
C GLU A 343 6.28 -30.18 -11.07
N ILE A 344 7.13 -31.20 -10.90
CA ILE A 344 8.29 -31.47 -11.74
C ILE A 344 8.10 -32.87 -12.34
N GLY A 345 7.94 -32.94 -13.66
CA GLY A 345 7.66 -34.21 -14.35
C GLY A 345 6.39 -34.91 -13.85
N GLY A 346 5.39 -34.12 -13.44
CA GLY A 346 4.12 -34.61 -12.88
C GLY A 346 4.17 -34.99 -11.40
N VAL A 347 5.27 -34.72 -10.69
CA VAL A 347 5.40 -35.02 -9.26
C VAL A 347 5.41 -33.72 -8.44
N PRO A 348 4.53 -33.56 -7.44
CA PRO A 348 4.54 -32.39 -6.57
C PRO A 348 5.87 -32.17 -5.86
N ALA A 349 6.42 -30.98 -6.02
CA ALA A 349 7.67 -30.54 -5.41
C ALA A 349 7.40 -29.81 -4.09
N VAL A 350 8.32 -29.95 -3.14
CA VAL A 350 8.22 -29.26 -1.85
C VAL A 350 8.60 -27.81 -2.04
N ILE A 351 7.66 -26.90 -1.77
CA ILE A 351 7.91 -25.46 -1.86
C ILE A 351 8.77 -25.02 -0.70
N TYR A 352 9.97 -24.52 -1.00
CA TYR A 352 10.85 -23.87 -0.02
C TYR A 352 10.50 -22.39 0.15
N ARG A 353 10.16 -21.73 -0.97
CA ARG A 353 9.83 -20.31 -1.01
C ARG A 353 8.96 -20.00 -2.22
N TRP A 354 8.02 -19.08 -2.05
CA TRP A 354 7.22 -18.55 -3.16
C TRP A 354 6.95 -17.07 -2.91
N GLN A 355 7.48 -16.24 -3.80
CA GLN A 355 7.38 -14.78 -3.87
C GLN A 355 6.88 -14.39 -5.25
N ASP A 356 6.54 -13.11 -5.43
CA ASP A 356 5.96 -12.62 -6.68
C ASP A 356 6.88 -12.81 -7.91
N ASP A 357 8.19 -12.74 -7.72
CA ASP A 357 9.20 -12.84 -8.80
C ASP A 357 9.98 -14.17 -8.81
N ARG A 358 9.75 -15.03 -7.81
CA ARG A 358 10.56 -16.22 -7.59
C ARG A 358 9.86 -17.30 -6.79
N ILE A 359 9.98 -18.53 -7.26
CA ILE A 359 9.59 -19.73 -6.54
C ILE A 359 10.82 -20.65 -6.43
N ASP A 360 11.17 -21.08 -5.22
CA ASP A 360 12.17 -22.14 -5.04
C ASP A 360 11.50 -23.41 -4.52
N VAL A 361 11.79 -24.52 -5.16
CA VAL A 361 11.24 -25.84 -4.81
C VAL A 361 12.34 -26.88 -4.75
N TRP A 362 12.16 -27.89 -3.91
CA TRP A 362 13.04 -29.05 -3.86
C TRP A 362 12.61 -30.10 -4.88
N VAL A 363 13.54 -30.59 -5.68
CA VAL A 363 13.29 -31.71 -6.61
C VAL A 363 12.91 -32.96 -5.80
N PRO A 364 11.68 -33.49 -5.93
CA PRO A 364 11.20 -34.59 -5.09
C PRO A 364 11.94 -35.91 -5.38
N PHE A 365 11.83 -36.89 -4.48
CA PHE A 365 12.50 -38.19 -4.66
C PHE A 365 11.95 -38.93 -5.89
N SER A 366 10.63 -38.90 -6.07
CA SER A 366 9.93 -39.60 -7.14
C SER A 366 9.90 -38.81 -8.46
N ALA A 367 10.60 -37.66 -8.53
CA ALA A 367 10.64 -36.78 -9.71
C ALA A 367 11.03 -37.53 -10.99
N LYS A 368 10.61 -37.01 -12.13
CA LYS A 368 11.01 -37.47 -13.47
C LYS A 368 11.43 -36.28 -14.31
N SER A 369 12.24 -36.52 -15.35
CA SER A 369 12.45 -35.52 -16.40
C SER A 369 11.10 -35.17 -17.04
N GLY A 370 10.83 -33.88 -17.22
CA GLY A 370 9.53 -33.44 -17.71
C GLY A 370 9.28 -31.95 -17.49
N PRO A 371 8.06 -31.48 -17.82
CA PRO A 371 7.69 -30.09 -17.62
C PRO A 371 7.68 -29.72 -16.14
N VAL A 372 8.04 -28.47 -15.86
CA VAL A 372 7.87 -27.81 -14.57
C VAL A 372 6.59 -26.98 -14.65
N MET A 373 5.60 -27.34 -13.84
CA MET A 373 4.28 -26.72 -13.86
C MET A 373 4.01 -25.99 -12.55
N ILE A 374 3.63 -24.72 -12.63
CA ILE A 374 3.15 -23.93 -11.49
C ILE A 374 1.63 -23.93 -11.52
N TYR A 375 1.03 -24.23 -10.38
CA TYR A 375 -0.41 -24.18 -10.19
C TYR A 375 -0.71 -23.12 -9.14
N ARG A 376 -1.57 -22.17 -9.50
CA ARG A 376 -2.05 -21.14 -8.58
C ARG A 376 -3.56 -21.28 -8.40
N GLY A 377 -3.98 -21.54 -7.17
CA GLY A 377 -5.37 -21.73 -6.81
C GLY A 377 -6.13 -20.39 -6.78
N ALA A 378 -7.33 -20.39 -7.34
CA ALA A 378 -8.26 -19.26 -7.27
C ALA A 378 -9.68 -19.77 -7.01
N PRO A 379 -10.47 -19.08 -6.17
CA PRO A 379 -11.82 -19.48 -5.90
C PRO A 379 -12.77 -19.09 -7.03
N LYS A 380 -13.81 -19.89 -7.21
CA LYS A 380 -15.03 -19.51 -7.92
C LYS A 380 -16.15 -19.38 -6.91
N PRO A 381 -16.71 -18.17 -6.69
CA PRO A 381 -17.75 -18.00 -5.69
C PRO A 381 -19.07 -18.64 -6.11
N ASN A 382 -19.90 -18.92 -5.12
CA ASN A 382 -21.31 -19.25 -5.34
C ASN A 382 -22.08 -18.06 -5.94
N SER A 383 -23.28 -18.30 -6.45
CA SER A 383 -24.14 -17.24 -6.99
C SER A 383 -24.51 -16.16 -5.97
N ASP A 384 -24.43 -16.45 -4.67
CA ASP A 384 -24.64 -15.53 -3.54
C ASP A 384 -23.34 -14.83 -3.06
N GLY A 385 -22.19 -15.10 -3.70
CA GLY A 385 -20.88 -14.55 -3.33
C GLY A 385 -20.23 -15.17 -2.10
N SER A 386 -20.81 -16.22 -1.53
CA SER A 386 -20.14 -17.01 -0.50
C SER A 386 -19.00 -17.83 -1.12
N CYS A 387 -17.94 -18.04 -0.33
CA CYS A 387 -16.88 -18.96 -0.70
C CYS A 387 -17.29 -20.42 -0.38
N CYS A 388 -17.09 -21.39 -1.26
CA CYS A 388 -16.77 -21.28 -2.68
C CYS A 388 -17.45 -22.43 -3.42
N ALA A 389 -17.97 -22.18 -4.63
CA ALA A 389 -18.60 -23.19 -5.49
C ALA A 389 -17.59 -24.22 -6.01
N ALA A 390 -16.40 -23.72 -6.37
CA ALA A 390 -15.26 -24.53 -6.80
C ALA A 390 -13.95 -23.83 -6.41
N LYS A 391 -12.90 -24.63 -6.27
CA LYS A 391 -11.50 -24.16 -6.26
C LYS A 391 -10.90 -24.60 -7.59
N GLU A 392 -10.41 -23.64 -8.36
CA GLU A 392 -9.79 -23.89 -9.66
C GLU A 392 -8.32 -23.50 -9.60
N VAL A 393 -7.54 -23.96 -10.58
CA VAL A 393 -6.10 -23.67 -10.67
C VAL A 393 -5.74 -23.06 -12.01
N LEU A 394 -5.06 -21.92 -11.95
CA LEU A 394 -4.32 -21.37 -13.08
C LEU A 394 -3.02 -22.14 -13.25
N LYS A 395 -2.80 -22.72 -14.43
CA LYS A 395 -1.60 -23.48 -14.77
C LYS A 395 -0.63 -22.60 -15.56
N THR A 396 0.62 -22.55 -15.14
CA THR A 396 1.70 -21.85 -15.85
C THR A 396 2.85 -22.82 -16.07
N GLU A 397 3.22 -23.08 -17.33
CA GLU A 397 4.39 -23.88 -17.66
C GLU A 397 5.66 -23.04 -17.51
N ALA A 398 6.60 -23.52 -16.68
CA ALA A 398 7.85 -22.82 -16.41
C ALA A 398 9.00 -23.26 -17.33
N GLY A 399 8.87 -24.42 -17.96
CA GLY A 399 9.87 -24.99 -18.86
C GLY A 399 10.06 -26.49 -18.61
N PHE A 400 11.19 -27.04 -19.08
CA PHE A 400 11.52 -28.46 -18.95
C PHE A 400 12.69 -28.67 -17.99
N PHE A 401 12.55 -29.63 -17.09
CA PHE A 401 13.61 -30.06 -16.17
C PHE A 401 14.10 -31.46 -16.52
N THR A 402 15.41 -31.64 -16.57
CA THR A 402 16.05 -32.95 -16.80
C THR A 402 16.56 -33.51 -15.47
N LEU A 403 16.00 -34.65 -15.05
CA LEU A 403 16.50 -35.36 -13.88
C LEU A 403 17.81 -36.06 -14.25
N VAL A 404 18.88 -35.73 -13.52
CA VAL A 404 20.19 -36.36 -13.66
C VAL A 404 20.34 -37.47 -12.64
N THR A 405 20.71 -38.67 -13.08
CA THR A 405 21.17 -39.72 -12.18
C THR A 405 22.67 -39.55 -11.99
N PRO A 406 23.15 -39.24 -10.77
CA PRO A 406 24.59 -39.10 -10.54
C PRO A 406 25.30 -40.43 -10.76
N LYS A 407 26.57 -40.34 -11.17
CA LYS A 407 27.43 -41.50 -11.43
C LYS A 407 28.79 -41.28 -10.80
N ILE A 408 29.33 -42.31 -10.15
CA ILE A 408 30.72 -42.34 -9.67
C ILE A 408 31.56 -43.06 -10.73
N ASP A 409 32.67 -42.45 -11.14
CA ASP A 409 33.61 -43.02 -12.10
C ASP A 409 34.85 -43.59 -11.41
N SER A 410 35.36 -42.92 -10.36
CA SER A 410 36.51 -43.38 -9.59
C SER A 410 36.61 -42.69 -8.23
N TYR A 411 37.44 -43.24 -7.34
CA TYR A 411 37.85 -42.57 -6.11
C TYR A 411 39.32 -42.87 -5.81
N SER A 412 40.01 -41.93 -5.17
CA SER A 412 41.41 -42.06 -4.82
C SER A 412 41.76 -41.24 -3.56
N PRO A 413 42.60 -41.77 -2.66
CA PRO A 413 43.14 -43.12 -2.65
C PRO A 413 42.09 -44.20 -2.30
N GLN A 414 42.41 -45.48 -2.47
CA GLN A 414 41.53 -46.61 -2.07
C GLN A 414 41.74 -47.06 -0.63
N SER A 415 42.82 -46.61 -0.01
CA SER A 415 43.11 -46.75 1.41
C SER A 415 43.77 -45.49 1.93
N GLY A 416 43.68 -45.23 3.24
CA GLY A 416 44.28 -44.05 3.83
C GLY A 416 44.08 -43.96 5.34
N GLY A 417 44.90 -43.14 5.98
CA GLY A 417 44.83 -42.87 7.41
C GLY A 417 43.61 -42.05 7.81
N LEU A 418 43.40 -41.91 9.13
CA LEU A 418 42.44 -40.95 9.66
C LEU A 418 42.79 -39.53 9.19
N ASP A 419 41.77 -38.70 8.94
CA ASP A 419 41.91 -37.32 8.46
C ASP A 419 42.54 -37.13 7.07
N GLU A 420 42.94 -38.20 6.38
CA GLU A 420 43.38 -38.13 4.99
C GLU A 420 42.21 -37.79 4.06
N LEU A 421 42.54 -37.16 2.92
CA LEU A 421 41.55 -36.72 1.94
C LEU A 421 41.33 -37.80 0.89
N VAL A 422 40.06 -38.08 0.60
CA VAL A 422 39.62 -38.95 -0.48
C VAL A 422 38.88 -38.10 -1.51
N THR A 423 39.33 -38.19 -2.76
CA THR A 423 38.69 -37.54 -3.91
C THR A 423 37.85 -38.56 -4.65
N ILE A 424 36.57 -38.27 -4.83
CA ILE A 424 35.60 -39.07 -5.59
C ILE A 424 35.28 -38.30 -6.87
N LYS A 425 35.54 -38.90 -8.04
CA LYS A 425 35.26 -38.33 -9.35
C LYS A 425 34.05 -39.00 -10.00
N GLY A 426 33.28 -38.21 -10.74
CA GLY A 426 32.07 -38.67 -11.38
C GLY A 426 31.39 -37.58 -12.20
N SER A 427 30.08 -37.70 -12.33
CA SER A 427 29.24 -36.71 -13.03
C SER A 427 27.84 -36.63 -12.42
N GLY A 428 27.20 -35.47 -12.56
CA GLY A 428 25.81 -35.28 -12.13
C GLY A 428 25.62 -35.25 -10.62
N PHE A 429 26.67 -34.99 -9.83
CA PHE A 429 26.56 -34.89 -8.37
C PHE A 429 25.74 -33.67 -7.93
N GLY A 430 25.56 -32.67 -8.80
CA GLY A 430 24.89 -31.42 -8.52
C GLY A 430 25.61 -30.55 -7.48
N SER A 431 24.93 -29.50 -7.04
CA SER A 431 25.44 -28.64 -5.96
C SER A 431 25.34 -29.33 -4.60
N PHE A 432 26.26 -28.97 -3.70
CA PHE A 432 26.21 -29.39 -2.30
C PHE A 432 25.05 -28.72 -1.57
N LEU A 433 24.25 -29.52 -0.86
CA LEU A 433 23.07 -29.04 -0.17
C LEU A 433 23.42 -28.69 1.28
N LYS A 434 23.95 -27.48 1.50
CA LYS A 434 24.26 -26.96 2.85
C LYS A 434 23.05 -26.45 3.64
N THR A 435 21.88 -26.33 3.00
CA THR A 435 20.72 -25.70 3.63
C THR A 435 20.20 -26.53 4.79
N ALA A 436 20.62 -26.08 5.97
CA ALA A 436 20.01 -26.26 7.28
C ALA A 436 18.47 -26.30 7.23
N GLU A 437 17.88 -27.48 7.42
CA GLU A 437 16.90 -27.59 8.51
C GLU A 437 17.73 -27.40 9.78
N HIS A 438 17.70 -26.19 10.37
CA HIS A 438 18.54 -25.75 11.50
C HIS A 438 19.78 -26.64 11.72
N ALA A 439 20.70 -26.66 10.74
CA ALA A 439 21.98 -27.29 10.93
C ALA A 439 22.66 -26.48 12.01
N ASP A 440 22.57 -26.98 13.23
CA ASP A 440 23.38 -26.50 14.32
C ASP A 440 24.81 -26.55 13.81
N LEU A 441 25.47 -25.39 13.77
CA LEU A 441 26.89 -25.24 13.45
C LEU A 441 27.77 -26.21 14.27
N ARG A 442 27.22 -26.75 15.37
CA ARG A 442 27.80 -27.78 16.22
C ARG A 442 27.82 -29.21 15.65
N LEU A 443 27.17 -29.55 14.53
CA LEU A 443 27.12 -30.95 14.04
C LEU A 443 28.36 -31.38 13.24
N ASN A 444 28.83 -30.54 12.31
CA ASN A 444 30.13 -30.78 11.63
C ASN A 444 31.32 -30.60 12.59
N GLN A 445 31.15 -29.83 13.67
CA GLN A 445 32.14 -29.69 14.74
C GLN A 445 32.00 -30.77 15.84
N GLY A 446 30.82 -31.39 15.97
CA GLY A 446 30.48 -32.38 17.00
C GLY A 446 31.06 -33.75 16.68
N ALA A 447 30.99 -34.16 15.41
CA ALA A 447 31.69 -35.35 14.91
C ALA A 447 33.22 -35.26 15.07
N TYR A 448 33.77 -34.03 15.13
CA TYR A 448 35.20 -33.78 15.33
C TYR A 448 35.64 -33.72 16.80
N LYS A 449 34.70 -33.68 17.77
CA LYS A 449 34.99 -33.37 19.18
C LYS A 449 35.01 -34.56 20.15
N ARG A 450 35.06 -35.82 19.68
CA ARG A 450 35.05 -37.04 20.54
C ARG A 450 34.02 -36.94 21.68
N ARG A 451 32.75 -36.71 21.34
CA ARG A 451 31.66 -36.90 22.29
C ARG A 451 30.95 -38.19 21.91
N GLU A 452 30.86 -39.13 22.85
CA GLU A 452 30.34 -40.49 22.68
C GLU A 452 28.81 -40.54 22.44
N ASP A 453 28.16 -39.39 22.30
CA ASP A 453 26.73 -39.21 22.47
C ASP A 453 26.02 -38.43 21.34
N ILE A 454 26.59 -38.36 20.13
CA ILE A 454 25.87 -37.85 18.95
C ILE A 454 25.56 -38.99 17.97
N GLU A 455 24.42 -39.63 18.18
CA GLU A 455 23.74 -40.35 17.10
C GLU A 455 23.21 -39.32 16.09
N LEU A 456 23.77 -39.34 14.88
CA LEU A 456 23.25 -38.55 13.77
C LEU A 456 21.88 -39.12 13.40
N GLY A 457 20.78 -38.46 13.81
CA GLY A 457 19.44 -38.83 13.35
C GLY A 457 19.30 -38.73 11.82
N GLU A 458 18.27 -39.36 11.25
CA GLU A 458 18.04 -39.44 9.78
C GLU A 458 17.95 -38.09 9.03
N ASN A 459 17.85 -36.98 9.77
CA ASN A 459 17.62 -35.64 9.23
C ASN A 459 18.82 -34.69 9.18
N VAL A 460 20.05 -35.15 9.47
CA VAL A 460 21.21 -34.25 9.66
C VAL A 460 21.79 -33.68 8.34
N SER A 461 21.63 -34.36 7.20
CA SER A 461 22.09 -33.84 5.89
C SER A 461 21.15 -34.25 4.74
N ARG A 462 21.19 -33.50 3.62
CA ARG A 462 20.55 -33.84 2.33
C ARG A 462 21.53 -34.48 1.33
N THR A 463 22.82 -34.40 1.60
CA THR A 463 23.90 -35.04 0.83
C THR A 463 24.98 -35.52 1.79
N GLU A 464 25.34 -36.79 1.75
CA GLU A 464 26.34 -37.37 2.65
C GLU A 464 27.27 -38.34 1.93
N VAL A 465 28.48 -38.48 2.46
CA VAL A 465 29.44 -39.52 2.05
C VAL A 465 29.73 -40.36 3.27
N LEU A 466 29.64 -41.67 3.15
CA LEU A 466 29.77 -42.62 4.25
C LEU A 466 30.96 -43.56 4.00
N PHE A 467 31.78 -43.78 5.04
CA PHE A 467 32.79 -44.83 5.12
C PHE A 467 32.31 -45.89 6.11
N SER A 468 31.86 -47.05 5.60
CA SER A 468 31.28 -48.12 6.42
C SER A 468 30.15 -47.60 7.32
N ASN A 469 29.19 -46.89 6.71
CA ASN A 469 28.05 -46.22 7.37
C ASN A 469 28.39 -45.04 8.31
N ILE A 470 29.64 -44.58 8.36
CA ILE A 470 30.04 -43.41 9.15
C ILE A 470 30.21 -42.19 8.25
N ALA A 471 29.53 -41.08 8.58
CA ALA A 471 29.58 -39.85 7.81
C ALA A 471 30.99 -39.25 7.78
N ALA A 472 31.44 -38.93 6.57
CA ALA A 472 32.67 -38.21 6.30
C ALA A 472 32.45 -36.70 6.40
N GLN A 473 33.51 -35.96 6.72
CA GLN A 473 33.48 -34.51 6.58
C GLN A 473 33.69 -34.13 5.10
N VAL A 474 32.71 -33.45 4.52
CA VAL A 474 32.81 -32.94 3.14
C VAL A 474 33.69 -31.68 3.13
N MET A 475 34.79 -31.73 2.38
CA MET A 475 35.75 -30.62 2.24
C MET A 475 35.40 -29.74 1.03
N SER A 476 35.06 -30.35 -0.09
CA SER A 476 34.54 -29.67 -1.28
C SER A 476 33.58 -30.59 -2.04
N TRP A 477 32.68 -30.00 -2.82
CA TRP A 477 31.70 -30.73 -3.61
C TRP A 477 31.31 -29.90 -4.82
N ALA A 478 31.53 -30.49 -5.99
CA ALA A 478 31.16 -30.01 -7.31
C ALA A 478 30.41 -31.10 -8.08
N ASP A 479 29.90 -30.78 -9.26
CA ASP A 479 29.12 -31.72 -10.07
C ASP A 479 29.93 -32.95 -10.52
N THR A 480 31.25 -32.81 -10.64
CA THR A 480 32.16 -33.86 -11.15
C THR A 480 33.16 -34.37 -10.12
N GLU A 481 33.25 -33.74 -8.95
CA GLU A 481 34.27 -34.04 -7.95
C GLU A 481 33.77 -33.76 -6.53
N ILE A 482 34.00 -34.71 -5.62
CA ILE A 482 33.71 -34.59 -4.21
C ILE A 482 34.99 -34.90 -3.44
N VAL A 483 35.42 -34.01 -2.55
CA VAL A 483 36.57 -34.25 -1.66
C VAL A 483 36.04 -34.38 -0.24
N VAL A 484 36.35 -35.49 0.39
CA VAL A 484 35.96 -35.79 1.77
C VAL A 484 37.16 -36.15 2.62
N ARG A 485 37.04 -35.93 3.92
CA ARG A 485 38.03 -36.35 4.91
C ARG A 485 37.58 -37.65 5.57
N VAL A 486 38.47 -38.63 5.65
CA VAL A 486 38.23 -39.91 6.33
C VAL A 486 37.85 -39.63 7.79
N PRO A 487 36.72 -40.18 8.29
CA PRO A 487 36.19 -39.85 9.60
C PRO A 487 37.17 -40.25 10.72
N HIS A 488 37.34 -39.36 11.69
CA HIS A 488 38.19 -39.60 12.86
C HIS A 488 37.49 -40.55 13.84
N ARG A 489 37.71 -41.86 13.70
CA ARG A 489 37.17 -42.88 14.62
C ARG A 489 38.26 -43.84 15.08
N HIS A 490 38.03 -44.50 16.21
CA HIS A 490 38.85 -45.64 16.63
C HIS A 490 38.65 -46.79 15.63
N LEU A 491 39.73 -47.21 14.95
CA LEU A 491 39.68 -48.35 14.00
C LEU A 491 39.28 -49.67 14.69
N TYR A 492 39.45 -49.75 16.01
CA TYR A 492 39.13 -50.91 16.84
C TYR A 492 37.72 -50.87 17.45
N GLY A 493 36.88 -49.91 17.02
CA GLY A 493 35.50 -49.74 17.47
C GLY A 493 35.34 -48.90 18.75
N LEU A 494 34.08 -48.63 19.12
CA LEU A 494 33.70 -48.17 20.45
C LEU A 494 33.61 -49.42 21.34
N GLY A 495 34.59 -49.60 22.22
CA GLY A 495 34.65 -50.77 23.07
C GLY A 495 33.48 -50.82 24.06
N LYS A 496 32.51 -51.69 23.82
CA LYS A 496 31.83 -52.32 24.95
C LYS A 496 32.86 -53.21 25.63
N ARG A 497 32.88 -53.21 26.97
CA ARG A 497 33.75 -54.08 27.76
C ARG A 497 33.54 -55.53 27.28
N ASN A 498 34.58 -56.13 26.71
CA ASN A 498 34.65 -57.51 26.16
C ASN A 498 34.09 -57.74 24.73
N GLU A 499 33.77 -56.70 23.95
CA GLU A 499 33.44 -56.85 22.52
C GLU A 499 34.44 -56.07 21.67
N PHE A 500 35.17 -56.78 20.80
CA PHE A 500 36.12 -56.20 19.84
C PHE A 500 35.63 -56.48 18.43
N PHE A 501 35.27 -55.42 17.68
CA PHE A 501 34.92 -55.53 16.27
C PHE A 501 36.18 -55.31 15.43
N ASN A 502 36.70 -56.39 14.84
CA ASN A 502 37.95 -56.38 14.07
C ASN A 502 37.80 -55.86 12.62
N GLU A 503 36.58 -55.76 12.11
CA GLU A 503 36.29 -55.47 10.70
C GLU A 503 35.63 -54.09 10.49
N LEU A 504 36.19 -53.05 11.11
CA LEU A 504 35.81 -51.66 10.81
C LEU A 504 36.85 -50.91 9.97
N ALA A 505 37.97 -51.56 9.60
CA ALA A 505 38.97 -50.95 8.73
C ALA A 505 38.47 -50.84 7.28
N THR A 506 37.86 -51.91 6.77
CA THR A 506 37.47 -52.03 5.36
C THR A 506 35.96 -52.07 5.22
N GLY A 507 35.39 -51.23 4.37
CA GLY A 507 33.96 -51.29 4.07
C GLY A 507 33.56 -50.38 2.92
N SER A 508 32.25 -50.22 2.71
CA SER A 508 31.75 -49.47 1.55
C SER A 508 31.99 -47.97 1.70
N LEU A 509 32.44 -47.36 0.60
CA LEU A 509 32.42 -45.93 0.38
C LEU A 509 31.16 -45.59 -0.41
N VAL A 510 30.26 -44.81 0.19
CA VAL A 510 28.94 -44.55 -0.37
C VAL A 510 28.67 -43.05 -0.43
N VAL A 511 28.15 -42.57 -1.55
CA VAL A 511 27.61 -41.21 -1.69
C VAL A 511 26.09 -41.30 -1.70
N ARG A 512 25.41 -40.51 -0.86
CA ARG A 512 23.95 -40.48 -0.78
C ARG A 512 23.38 -39.10 -1.00
N ARG A 513 22.19 -39.06 -1.61
CA ARG A 513 21.42 -37.85 -1.83
C ARG A 513 19.97 -38.06 -1.40
N GLY A 514 19.50 -37.24 -0.47
CA GLY A 514 18.21 -37.36 0.18
C GLY A 514 17.18 -36.40 -0.39
N SER A 515 15.95 -36.88 -0.59
CA SER A 515 14.80 -36.02 -0.90
C SER A 515 13.50 -36.59 -0.31
N TRP A 516 12.42 -35.82 -0.44
CA TRP A 516 11.09 -36.13 0.08
C TRP A 516 10.09 -36.08 -1.06
N ASP A 517 8.96 -36.75 -0.88
CA ASP A 517 7.77 -36.53 -1.70
C ASP A 517 6.72 -35.79 -0.85
N VAL A 518 5.89 -34.98 -1.49
CA VAL A 518 4.68 -34.42 -0.86
C VAL A 518 3.67 -35.56 -0.70
N GLN A 519 2.94 -35.60 0.42
CA GLN A 519 1.94 -36.62 0.66
C GLN A 519 0.72 -36.44 -0.27
N PRO A 520 -0.07 -37.50 -0.52
CA PRO A 520 -1.23 -37.42 -1.42
C PRO A 520 -2.30 -36.40 -0.97
N ASP A 521 -2.37 -36.09 0.32
CA ASP A 521 -3.28 -35.09 0.89
C ASP A 521 -2.75 -33.64 0.75
N GLY A 522 -1.60 -33.44 0.09
CA GLY A 522 -0.95 -32.15 -0.10
C GLY A 522 -0.14 -31.68 1.11
N THR A 523 -0.08 -32.46 2.19
CA THR A 523 0.76 -32.15 3.34
C THR A 523 2.22 -32.54 3.06
N CYS A 524 3.15 -31.73 3.55
CA CYS A 524 4.57 -32.08 3.51
C CYS A 524 4.95 -32.76 4.82
N CYS A 525 5.68 -33.87 4.83
CA CYS A 525 6.20 -34.65 3.70
C CYS A 525 6.28 -36.15 4.08
N THR A 526 6.54 -37.04 3.10
CA THR A 526 6.88 -38.45 3.39
C THR A 526 8.16 -38.54 4.24
N PRO A 527 8.51 -39.68 4.85
CA PRO A 527 9.87 -39.90 5.36
C PRO A 527 10.92 -39.65 4.26
N LYS A 528 12.11 -39.17 4.65
CA LYS A 528 13.21 -38.91 3.72
C LYS A 528 13.62 -40.21 3.03
N LYS A 529 13.80 -40.17 1.72
CA LYS A 529 14.29 -41.28 0.91
C LYS A 529 15.67 -40.94 0.35
N TRP A 530 16.51 -41.96 0.19
CA TRP A 530 17.89 -41.80 -0.23
C TRP A 530 18.16 -42.47 -1.57
N LEU A 531 18.71 -41.70 -2.51
CA LEU A 531 19.47 -42.25 -3.63
C LEU A 531 20.87 -42.59 -3.13
N THR A 532 21.27 -43.85 -3.27
CA THR A 532 22.53 -44.38 -2.75
C THR A 532 23.43 -44.82 -3.90
N LEU A 533 24.66 -44.31 -3.93
CA LEU A 533 25.69 -44.61 -4.93
C LEU A 533 26.86 -45.27 -4.22
N GLU A 534 27.15 -46.52 -4.53
CA GLU A 534 28.32 -47.21 -3.99
C GLU A 534 29.54 -46.94 -4.88
N ALA A 535 30.57 -46.32 -4.31
CA ALA A 535 31.82 -46.05 -5.01
C ALA A 535 32.71 -47.31 -5.09
N GLY A 536 32.68 -48.13 -4.04
CA GLY A 536 33.51 -49.33 -3.90
C GLY A 536 33.92 -49.54 -2.44
N THR A 537 34.97 -50.33 -2.24
CA THR A 537 35.52 -50.63 -0.91
C THR A 537 36.67 -49.70 -0.56
N PHE A 538 36.65 -49.10 0.64
CA PHE A 538 37.74 -48.28 1.16
C PHE A 538 38.31 -48.90 2.44
N THR A 539 39.63 -48.89 2.56
CA THR A 539 40.35 -49.40 3.73
C THR A 539 40.95 -48.24 4.53
N ILE A 540 40.45 -48.02 5.73
CA ILE A 540 41.06 -47.11 6.69
C ILE A 540 42.30 -47.80 7.26
N GLU A 541 43.46 -47.18 7.09
CA GLU A 541 44.74 -47.66 7.57
C GLU A 541 45.01 -47.16 8.98
N ALA A 542 45.73 -47.96 9.77
CA ALA A 542 46.18 -47.58 11.11
C ALA A 542 47.38 -46.61 11.10
N LYS A 543 47.43 -45.69 10.13
CA LYS A 543 48.53 -44.77 9.91
C LYS A 543 48.42 -43.60 10.89
N GLY A 544 49.42 -43.45 11.77
CA GLY A 544 49.45 -42.41 12.80
C GLY A 544 48.62 -42.71 14.06
N MET A 545 48.14 -43.95 14.23
CA MET A 545 47.53 -44.39 15.48
C MET A 545 48.52 -45.17 16.34
N PRO A 546 48.33 -45.21 17.67
CA PRO A 546 49.10 -46.09 18.54
C PRO A 546 48.85 -47.56 18.17
N ASP A 547 49.91 -48.38 18.12
CA ASP A 547 49.80 -49.81 17.88
C ASP A 547 49.25 -50.56 19.12
N SER A 548 49.04 -51.88 19.01
CA SER A 548 48.51 -52.69 20.11
C SER A 548 49.33 -52.61 21.40
N SER A 549 50.62 -52.29 21.31
CA SER A 549 51.51 -52.13 22.48
C SER A 549 51.21 -50.86 23.29
N TYR A 550 50.48 -49.89 22.73
CA TYR A 550 50.01 -48.70 23.45
C TYR A 550 49.07 -49.03 24.61
N PHE A 551 48.24 -50.07 24.46
CA PHE A 551 47.31 -50.52 25.51
C PHE A 551 47.97 -51.47 26.50
N ASP A 552 49.10 -52.09 26.14
CA ASP A 552 49.87 -52.98 27.01
C ASP A 552 50.91 -52.24 27.86
N LYS A 553 51.26 -50.99 27.51
CA LYS A 553 52.25 -50.17 28.23
C LYS A 553 51.59 -48.98 28.92
N ASN A 554 51.52 -49.03 30.25
CA ASN A 554 51.00 -47.99 31.16
C ASN A 554 51.76 -46.62 31.14
N ARG A 555 52.58 -46.33 30.13
CA ARG A 555 53.28 -45.04 29.96
C ARG A 555 53.51 -44.73 28.48
N PRO A 556 52.84 -43.70 27.92
CA PRO A 556 53.07 -43.25 26.54
C PRO A 556 54.46 -42.61 26.31
N ASP A 557 55.19 -42.27 27.39
CA ASP A 557 56.38 -41.42 27.30
C ASP A 557 57.71 -42.20 27.36
N ALA A 558 57.67 -43.53 27.35
CA ALA A 558 58.85 -44.32 27.69
C ALA A 558 59.82 -44.59 26.52
N ASP A 559 59.48 -44.27 25.26
CA ASP A 559 60.35 -44.66 24.14
C ASP A 559 60.27 -43.78 22.86
N THR A 560 59.91 -42.50 22.97
CA THR A 560 60.10 -41.55 21.85
C THR A 560 61.20 -40.56 22.18
N SER A 561 62.36 -40.73 21.53
CA SER A 561 63.34 -39.66 21.31
C SER A 561 62.95 -38.84 20.07
N GLN A 562 61.77 -38.21 20.12
CA GLN A 562 61.38 -37.14 19.18
C GLN A 562 61.30 -35.81 19.92
#